data_AF-A0A0R3QIJ7-F1
#
_entry.id   AF-A0A0R3QIJ7-F1
#
_cell.length_a   1.000
_cell.length_b   1.000
_cell.length_c   1.000
_cell.angle_alpha   90.00
_cell.angle_beta   90.00
_cell.angle_gamma   90.00
#
_symmetry.space_group_name_H-M   'P 1'
#
loop_
_entity.id
_entity.type
_entity.pdbx_description
1 polymer ?
#
loop_
_entity_poly.entity_id
_entity_poly.type
_entity_poly.pdbx_seq_one_letter_code
_entity_poly.pdbx_strand_id
1 'polypeptide(L)'
;LRIRLNQMQVTIDLDVEDISKRTEGFSGAEVVELCDQAVREALLENRDANRLEFRHFHQALKEIMPRTPNWLLNIYKEFKSGVVPDVM
;
A
#
# COMPACT_ATOMS: atom_id res chain seq x y z
N LEU A 1 6.51 1.59 -2.48
CA LEU A 1 5.74 1.24 -3.70
C LEU A 1 6.65 0.93 -4.88
N ARG A 2 7.29 1.92 -5.53
CA ARG A 2 8.16 1.71 -6.71
C ARG A 2 9.23 0.62 -6.54
N ILE A 3 9.91 0.59 -5.38
CA ILE A 3 10.91 -0.45 -5.09
C ILE A 3 10.29 -1.85 -5.15
N ARG A 4 9.12 -2.05 -4.53
CA ARG A 4 8.44 -3.34 -4.51
C ARG A 4 7.95 -3.74 -5.90
N LEU A 5 7.37 -2.80 -6.64
CA LEU A 5 6.91 -3.01 -8.01
C LEU A 5 8.06 -3.41 -8.95
N ASN A 6 9.23 -2.76 -8.86
CA ASN A 6 10.39 -3.09 -9.69
C ASN A 6 10.98 -4.48 -9.41
N GLN A 7 10.72 -5.06 -8.23
CA GLN A 7 11.14 -6.42 -7.90
C GLN A 7 10.20 -7.48 -8.47
N MET A 8 8.97 -7.08 -8.84
CA MET A 8 8.00 -7.97 -9.45
C MET A 8 8.36 -8.11 -10.93
N GLN A 9 8.58 -9.34 -11.39
CA GLN A 9 8.94 -9.65 -12.79
C GLN A 9 7.74 -9.52 -13.73
N VAL A 10 6.99 -8.42 -13.62
CA VAL A 10 5.73 -8.16 -14.33
C VAL A 10 5.78 -6.77 -14.94
N THR A 11 5.09 -6.61 -16.07
CA THR A 11 4.87 -5.31 -16.68
C THR A 11 3.89 -4.52 -15.82
N ILE A 12 4.19 -3.26 -15.54
CA ILE A 12 3.32 -2.40 -14.74
C ILE A 12 2.64 -1.42 -15.69
N ASP A 13 1.32 -1.55 -15.85
CA ASP A 13 0.48 -0.69 -16.69
C ASP A 13 -0.57 0.02 -15.82
N LEU A 14 -0.09 0.91 -14.95
CA LEU A 14 -0.91 1.66 -14.01
C LEU A 14 -0.23 2.95 -13.55
N ASP A 15 -1.05 3.91 -13.11
CA ASP A 15 -0.57 5.15 -12.49
C ASP A 15 -0.15 4.90 -11.03
N VAL A 16 1.18 4.81 -10.82
CA VAL A 16 1.76 4.59 -9.50
C VAL A 16 1.47 5.75 -8.54
N GLU A 17 1.26 6.96 -9.06
CA GLU A 17 0.93 8.13 -8.25
C GLU A 17 -0.50 8.03 -7.68
N ASP A 18 -1.45 7.54 -8.48
CA ASP A 18 -2.82 7.27 -8.00
C ASP A 18 -2.82 6.23 -6.88
N ILE A 19 -2.06 5.14 -7.03
CA ILE A 19 -1.90 4.14 -5.96
C ILE A 19 -1.26 4.76 -4.72
N SER A 20 -0.22 5.59 -4.89
CA SER A 20 0.44 6.26 -3.77
C SER A 20 -0.55 7.08 -2.93
N LYS A 21 -1.43 7.84 -3.57
CA LYS A 21 -2.48 8.63 -2.91
C LYS A 21 -3.49 7.75 -2.18
N ARG A 22 -3.90 6.64 -2.78
CA ARG A 22 -4.85 5.68 -2.16
C ARG A 22 -4.27 4.95 -0.95
N THR A 23 -2.95 4.89 -0.84
CA THR A 23 -2.23 4.24 0.26
C THR A 23 -1.75 5.22 1.34
N GLU A 24 -2.29 6.44 1.39
CA GLU A 24 -1.97 7.34 2.48
C GLU A 24 -2.31 6.70 3.84
N GLY A 25 -1.37 6.77 4.79
CA GLY A 25 -1.48 6.12 6.09
C GLY A 25 -1.02 4.66 6.14
N PHE A 26 -0.70 4.04 5.01
CA PHE A 26 -0.12 2.70 4.98
C PHE A 26 1.34 2.76 5.47
N SER A 27 1.71 1.82 6.31
CA SER A 27 3.10 1.49 6.61
C SER A 27 3.76 0.77 5.43
N GLY A 28 5.08 0.63 5.48
CA GLY A 28 5.82 -0.13 4.47
C GLY A 28 5.36 -1.59 4.35
N ALA A 29 4.95 -2.22 5.45
CA ALA A 29 4.47 -3.59 5.45
C ALA A 29 3.15 -3.75 4.67
N GLU A 30 2.26 -2.77 4.77
CA GLU A 30 0.97 -2.80 4.08
C GLU A 30 1.11 -2.48 2.60
N VAL A 31 2.07 -1.62 2.24
CA VAL A 31 2.42 -1.40 0.84
C VAL A 31 2.97 -2.69 0.20
N VAL A 32 3.75 -3.49 0.94
CA VAL A 32 4.23 -4.80 0.47
C VAL A 32 3.05 -5.76 0.29
N GLU A 33 2.19 -5.88 1.31
CA GLU A 33 1.00 -6.73 1.25
C GLU A 33 0.08 -6.35 0.08
N LEU A 34 -0.10 -5.05 -0.18
CA LEU A 34 -0.90 -4.55 -1.29
C LEU A 34 -0.37 -5.01 -2.63
N CYS A 35 0.94 -4.92 -2.84
CA CYS A 35 1.53 -5.36 -4.09
C CYS A 35 1.40 -6.88 -4.23
N ASP A 36 1.60 -7.64 -3.15
CA ASP A 36 1.55 -9.10 -3.18
C ASP A 36 0.11 -9.60 -3.43
N GLN A 37 -0.89 -8.97 -2.83
CA GLN A 37 -2.30 -9.25 -3.13
C GLN A 37 -2.63 -8.87 -4.58
N ALA A 38 -2.18 -7.71 -5.10
CA ALA A 38 -2.41 -7.35 -6.49
C ALA A 38 -1.82 -8.37 -7.48
N VAL A 39 -0.66 -8.97 -7.17
CA VAL A 39 -0.11 -10.10 -7.94
C VAL A 39 -1.01 -11.33 -7.85
N ARG A 40 -1.52 -11.65 -6.66
CA ARG A 40 -2.47 -12.77 -6.49
C ARG A 40 -3.75 -12.55 -7.30
N GLU A 41 -4.33 -11.36 -7.27
CA GLU A 41 -5.51 -11.02 -8.06
C GLU A 41 -5.26 -11.18 -9.57
N ALA A 42 -4.11 -10.74 -10.07
CA ALA A 42 -3.73 -10.92 -11.47
C ALA A 42 -3.63 -12.40 -11.85
N LEU A 43 -3.04 -13.23 -10.98
CA LEU A 43 -2.90 -14.68 -11.20
C LEU A 43 -4.22 -15.44 -11.09
N LEU A 44 -5.15 -14.97 -10.26
CA LEU A 44 -6.52 -15.51 -10.17
C LEU A 44 -7.32 -15.19 -11.43
N GLU A 45 -7.14 -14.00 -12.01
CA GLU A 45 -7.74 -13.60 -13.28
C GLU A 45 -7.15 -14.40 -14.46
N ASN A 46 -5.83 -14.50 -14.52
CA ASN A 46 -5.11 -15.27 -15.54
C ASN A 46 -3.82 -15.86 -14.97
N ARG A 47 -3.69 -17.19 -14.97
CA ARG A 47 -2.51 -17.89 -14.43
C ARG A 47 -1.20 -17.54 -15.13
N ASP A 48 -1.27 -17.12 -16.40
CA ASP A 48 -0.12 -16.70 -17.20
C ASP A 48 0.03 -15.17 -17.25
N ALA A 49 -0.63 -14.45 -16.34
CA ALA A 49 -0.54 -12.99 -16.27
C ALA A 49 0.91 -12.53 -16.07
N ASN A 50 1.38 -11.70 -17.00
CA ASN A 50 2.70 -11.04 -16.95
C ASN A 50 2.58 -9.52 -16.76
N ARG A 51 1.38 -9.03 -16.44
CA ARG A 51 1.07 -7.61 -16.33
C ARG A 51 0.19 -7.32 -15.12
N LEU A 52 0.51 -6.25 -14.41
CA LEU A 52 -0.33 -5.67 -13.37
C LEU A 52 -1.06 -4.44 -13.91
N GLU A 53 -2.37 -4.42 -13.65
CA GLU A 53 -3.27 -3.35 -14.02
C GLU A 53 -3.95 -2.80 -12.77
N PHE A 54 -4.49 -1.58 -12.86
CA PHE A 54 -5.15 -0.93 -11.74
C PHE A 54 -6.26 -1.77 -11.10
N ARG A 55 -7.00 -2.58 -11.87
CA ARG A 55 -8.09 -3.43 -11.33
C ARG A 55 -7.60 -4.43 -10.27
N HIS A 56 -6.39 -4.96 -10.40
CA HIS A 56 -5.82 -5.89 -9.43
C HIS A 56 -5.50 -5.17 -8.11
N PHE A 57 -4.95 -3.95 -8.19
CA PHE A 57 -4.75 -3.10 -7.01
C PHE A 57 -6.07 -2.64 -6.41
N HIS A 58 -7.05 -2.32 -7.24
CA HIS A 58 -8.37 -1.92 -6.77
C HIS A 58 -9.04 -3.04 -5.95
N GLN A 59 -8.89 -4.30 -6.35
CA GLN A 59 -9.40 -5.42 -5.58
C GLN A 59 -8.62 -5.61 -4.27
N ALA A 60 -7.29 -5.54 -4.31
CA ALA A 60 -6.45 -5.62 -3.12
C ALA A 60 -6.74 -4.50 -2.09
N LEU A 61 -7.00 -3.27 -2.54
CA LEU A 61 -7.34 -2.12 -1.70
C LEU A 61 -8.66 -2.27 -0.94
N LYS A 62 -9.55 -3.18 -1.36
CA LYS A 62 -10.80 -3.46 -0.61
C LYS A 62 -10.54 -4.30 0.64
N GLU A 63 -9.44 -5.04 0.67
CA GLU A 63 -9.13 -6.00 1.73
C GLU A 63 -8.07 -5.46 2.69
N ILE A 64 -7.21 -4.56 2.23
CA ILE A 64 -6.07 -4.06 2.99
C ILE A 64 -6.38 -2.68 3.56
N MET A 65 -6.29 -2.57 4.89
CA MET A 65 -6.57 -1.36 5.65
C MET A 65 -5.34 -0.93 6.46
N PRO A 66 -5.15 0.38 6.72
CA PRO A 66 -4.13 0.88 7.64
C PRO A 66 -4.29 0.29 9.04
N ARG A 67 -3.27 -0.41 9.53
CA ARG A 67 -3.14 -1.02 10.85
C ARG A 67 -2.67 0.01 11.88
N THR A 68 -2.05 1.09 11.43
CA THR A 68 -1.63 2.18 12.31
C THR A 68 -2.77 3.19 12.39
N PRO A 69 -3.48 3.30 13.54
CA PRO A 69 -4.58 4.23 13.65
C PRO A 69 -4.08 5.68 13.65
N ASN A 70 -4.89 6.59 13.10
CA ASN A 70 -4.50 8.00 12.94
C ASN A 70 -4.13 8.70 14.26
N TRP A 71 -4.78 8.35 15.37
CA TRP A 71 -4.46 8.94 16.68
C TRP A 71 -3.02 8.62 17.10
N LEU A 72 -2.55 7.40 16.85
CA LEU A 72 -1.19 6.98 17.20
C LEU A 72 -0.16 7.72 16.34
N LEU A 73 -0.46 7.92 15.04
CA LEU A 73 0.38 8.73 14.16
C LEU A 73 0.50 10.17 14.66
N ASN A 74 -0.56 10.74 15.22
CA ASN A 74 -0.54 12.11 15.76
C ASN A 74 0.35 12.22 17.00
N ILE A 75 0.29 11.25 17.92
CA ILE A 75 1.19 11.19 19.09
C ILE A 75 2.66 11.19 18.63
N TYR A 76 3.01 10.37 17.64
CA TYR A 76 4.38 10.34 17.11
C TYR A 76 4.78 11.65 16.42
N LYS A 77 3.84 12.36 15.77
CA LYS A 77 4.10 13.67 15.17
C LYS A 77 4.38 14.74 16.22
N GLU A 78 3.58 14.78 17.29
CA GLU A 78 3.77 15.69 18.44
C GLU A 78 5.10 15.42 19.15
N PHE A 79 5.39 14.14 19.42
CA PHE A 79 6.66 13.74 20.00
C PHE A 79 7.84 14.20 19.13
N LYS A 80 7.76 14.02 17.80
CA LYS A 80 8.79 14.45 16.85
C LYS A 80 8.98 15.97 16.81
N SER A 81 7.94 16.76 17.06
CA SER A 81 8.03 18.22 17.11
C SER A 81 8.53 18.77 18.45
N GLY A 82 8.84 17.89 19.42
CA GLY A 82 9.30 18.28 20.76
C GLY A 82 8.16 18.68 21.71
N VAL A 83 6.91 18.47 21.31
CA VAL A 83 5.75 18.59 22.19
C VAL A 83 5.64 17.30 23.00
N VAL A 84 5.48 17.41 24.32
CA VAL A 84 5.13 16.25 25.15
C VAL A 84 3.68 15.91 24.81
N PRO A 85 3.41 14.74 24.19
CA PRO A 85 2.04 14.39 23.83
C PRO A 85 1.20 14.27 25.09
N ASP A 86 -0.03 14.79 25.06
CA ASP A 86 -1.00 14.55 26.12
C ASP A 86 -1.53 13.12 25.98
N VAL A 87 -0.79 12.18 26.57
CA VAL A 87 -1.18 10.77 26.64
C VAL A 87 -2.13 10.65 27.83
N MET A 88 -3.44 10.72 27.56
CA MET A 88 -4.49 10.45 28.56
C MET A 88 -4.25 9.15 29.34
#